data_AF-A0A6M1SGU2-F1
#
_entry.id   AF-A0A6M1SGU2-F1
#
_cell.length_a   1.000
_cell.length_b   1.000
_cell.length_c   1.000
_cell.angle_alpha   90.00
_cell.angle_beta   90.00
_cell.angle_gamma   90.00
#
_symmetry.space_group_name_H-M   'P 1'
#
loop_
_entity.id
_entity.type
_entity.pdbx_description
1 polymer ?
#
loop_
_entity_poly.entity_id
_entity_poly.type
_entity_poly.pdbx_seq_one_letter_code
_entity_poly.pdbx_strand_id
1 'polypeptide(L)'
;MTAIVKPALAMVSATRGGSDFSGDLMRLNRRKFLRSMTYLGAFAAIPATRAQDSLFDMFDGGASRVLRETDRDGNTAAAQALIATNEPILSFDTLHNLQLAISQYEPFVASGGWEEIPQEAYQLQLGVSSPAVVQLKRRLISSSDMPLVEYASDVFDAETDRGVKNFQARHGLIPNGQIDEPTWYAMNVPAATRLQQLYLNYTRVQNMAASLSERYVVVNIPAATIEAVAGGMVEQRHTAVVGRVERATPIMASKISQINFNPYWHVPKSLVRQDLTKYMLENPNYLTEQNIFIYDGGGQKVDPQSINWANITDAQVNYMYRQEPGAANSMGHCKINFYNPYDCYLHDTPSKALFGENARFHSSGCVRVDGVNQLVNWLLRDNGTWDQNKVDQTFASLQRLDVECQGKVPIHTTYITAWANRQGTVSFRDDVYKFDEQGKVTFEA
;
A
#
# COMPACT_ATOMS: atom_id res chain seq x y z
N MET A 1 13.75 61.07 12.75
CA MET A 1 13.86 61.15 11.28
C MET A 1 14.60 59.87 10.87
N THR A 2 14.06 58.90 10.16
CA THR A 2 13.01 58.89 9.14
C THR A 2 12.42 57.47 9.09
N ALA A 3 11.09 57.37 9.01
CA ALA A 3 10.34 56.11 8.90
C ALA A 3 10.48 55.52 7.50
N ILE A 4 10.52 54.18 7.40
CA ILE A 4 10.44 53.44 6.14
C ILE A 4 9.12 52.68 6.08
N VAL A 5 8.51 52.79 4.91
CA VAL A 5 7.11 52.57 4.52
C VAL A 5 6.84 51.09 4.22
N LYS A 6 5.71 50.57 4.69
CA LYS A 6 5.04 49.36 4.17
C LYS A 6 4.11 49.76 3.01
N PRO A 7 3.98 48.97 1.93
CA PRO A 7 2.85 49.09 1.03
C PRO A 7 1.73 48.11 1.43
N ALA A 8 0.52 48.66 1.51
CA ALA A 8 -0.75 47.94 1.44
C ALA A 8 -1.51 48.51 0.23
N LEU A 9 -2.18 47.67 -0.56
CA LEU A 9 -3.30 47.98 -1.47
C LEU A 9 -3.61 46.66 -2.24
N ALA A 10 -4.83 46.27 -2.59
CA ALA A 10 -6.17 46.74 -2.29
C ALA A 10 -7.16 45.61 -2.65
N MET A 11 -8.24 45.49 -1.88
CA MET A 11 -9.44 44.77 -2.31
C MET A 11 -10.17 45.57 -3.39
N VAL A 12 -10.62 44.89 -4.44
CA VAL A 12 -11.65 45.41 -5.35
C VAL A 12 -12.90 44.55 -5.21
N SER A 13 -13.95 45.19 -4.74
CA SER A 13 -15.34 44.72 -4.76
C SER A 13 -15.92 44.94 -6.16
N ALA A 14 -16.54 43.91 -6.73
CA ALA A 14 -17.51 44.06 -7.81
C ALA A 14 -18.68 43.12 -7.52
N THR A 15 -19.88 43.69 -7.45
CA THR A 15 -21.14 42.99 -7.25
C THR A 15 -21.97 42.96 -8.54
N ARG A 16 -22.75 41.88 -8.66
CA ARG A 16 -23.99 41.64 -9.45
C ARG A 16 -23.87 41.01 -10.84
N GLY A 17 -24.63 39.90 -10.98
CA GLY A 17 -25.15 39.38 -12.25
C GLY A 17 -25.34 37.86 -12.19
N GLY A 18 -26.49 37.39 -11.71
CA GLY A 18 -26.77 35.97 -11.55
C GLY A 18 -27.15 35.22 -12.82
N SER A 19 -26.96 33.91 -12.80
CA SER A 19 -27.86 32.92 -13.41
C SER A 19 -27.60 31.57 -12.76
N ASP A 20 -28.61 31.06 -12.08
CA ASP A 20 -28.72 29.66 -11.63
C ASP A 20 -28.51 28.72 -12.80
N PHE A 21 -27.55 27.80 -12.68
CA PHE A 21 -27.55 26.53 -13.38
C PHE A 21 -27.15 25.45 -12.38
N SER A 22 -28.14 25.00 -11.62
CA SER A 22 -28.10 23.73 -10.90
C SER A 22 -28.12 22.60 -11.94
N GLY A 23 -26.94 22.09 -12.28
CA GLY A 23 -26.75 20.89 -13.10
C GLY A 23 -26.21 19.76 -12.23
N ASP A 24 -27.13 18.99 -11.65
CA ASP A 24 -26.88 17.81 -10.83
C ASP A 24 -26.34 16.68 -11.71
N LEU A 25 -25.01 16.57 -11.84
CA LEU A 25 -24.34 15.44 -12.49
C LEU A 25 -23.97 14.42 -11.42
N MET A 26 -24.83 13.39 -11.31
CA MET A 26 -24.60 12.16 -10.56
C MET A 26 -23.21 11.58 -10.85
N ARG A 27 -22.25 11.85 -9.97
CA ARG A 27 -21.01 11.08 -9.86
C ARG A 27 -21.35 9.74 -9.23
N LEU A 28 -21.44 8.71 -10.07
CA LEU A 28 -21.56 7.32 -9.63
C LEU A 28 -20.37 6.96 -8.74
N ASN A 29 -20.69 6.78 -7.46
CA ASN A 29 -19.75 6.70 -6.37
C ASN A 29 -19.34 5.22 -6.17
N ARG A 30 -18.04 4.96 -6.03
CA ARG A 30 -17.37 3.65 -5.76
C ARG A 30 -17.93 2.87 -4.53
N ARG A 31 -18.86 3.48 -3.79
CA ARG A 31 -19.52 2.95 -2.57
C ARG A 31 -20.50 1.79 -2.79
N LYS A 32 -20.93 1.48 -4.01
CA LYS A 32 -21.91 0.39 -4.24
C LYS A 32 -21.30 -1.01 -4.44
N PHE A 33 -19.99 -1.17 -4.65
CA PHE A 33 -19.44 -2.47 -5.04
C PHE A 33 -18.77 -3.29 -3.93
N LEU A 34 -18.39 -2.69 -2.79
CA LEU A 34 -17.83 -3.45 -1.64
C LEU A 34 -18.85 -4.33 -0.89
N ARG A 35 -20.06 -4.53 -1.44
CA ARG A 35 -21.15 -5.31 -0.84
C ARG A 35 -21.50 -6.61 -1.58
N SER A 36 -20.80 -6.99 -2.66
CA SER A 36 -21.16 -8.17 -3.46
C SER A 36 -20.01 -9.16 -3.70
N MET A 37 -19.25 -9.51 -2.66
CA MET A 37 -18.36 -10.68 -2.69
C MET A 37 -18.60 -11.62 -1.50
N THR A 38 -19.84 -12.09 -1.37
CA THR A 38 -20.15 -13.29 -0.59
C THR A 38 -21.17 -14.14 -1.32
N TYR A 39 -20.86 -15.45 -1.39
CA TYR A 39 -21.67 -16.58 -1.85
C TYR A 39 -21.78 -16.82 -3.38
N LEU A 40 -21.02 -17.79 -3.88
CA LEU A 40 -21.52 -19.16 -4.13
C LEU A 40 -20.40 -20.04 -4.72
N GLY A 41 -19.89 -20.95 -3.90
CA GLY A 41 -19.30 -22.20 -4.38
C GLY A 41 -20.40 -23.25 -4.51
N ALA A 42 -20.41 -23.98 -5.61
CA ALA A 42 -21.09 -25.26 -5.73
C ALA A 42 -20.34 -26.15 -6.73
N PHE A 43 -19.89 -27.31 -6.25
CA PHE A 43 -19.36 -28.41 -7.05
C PHE A 43 -20.43 -28.97 -8.00
N ALA A 44 -20.04 -29.28 -9.23
CA ALA A 44 -20.67 -30.34 -10.03
C ALA A 44 -19.61 -30.99 -10.93
N ALA A 45 -19.67 -32.31 -11.05
CA ALA A 45 -18.64 -33.14 -11.66
C ALA A 45 -19.13 -33.80 -12.97
N ILE A 46 -18.18 -34.01 -13.92
CA ILE A 46 -18.12 -35.02 -15.02
C ILE A 46 -19.01 -34.75 -16.28
N PRO A 47 -18.65 -35.11 -17.55
CA PRO A 47 -17.52 -35.94 -18.05
C PRO A 47 -16.62 -35.34 -19.15
N ALA A 48 -15.50 -36.04 -19.35
CA ALA A 48 -14.61 -35.94 -20.50
C ALA A 48 -15.31 -36.29 -21.83
N THR A 49 -15.08 -35.48 -22.85
CA THR A 49 -15.13 -35.91 -24.26
C THR A 49 -13.91 -35.36 -25.00
N ARG A 50 -13.32 -36.24 -25.82
CA ARG A 50 -12.06 -36.08 -26.54
C ARG A 50 -12.28 -35.32 -27.85
N ALA A 51 -11.30 -34.47 -28.15
CA ALA A 51 -10.66 -34.24 -29.45
C ALA A 51 -11.52 -33.85 -30.67
N GLN A 52 -11.24 -32.64 -31.17
CA GLN A 52 -10.83 -32.41 -32.55
C GLN A 52 -9.80 -31.28 -32.56
N ASP A 53 -8.56 -31.62 -32.20
CA ASP A 53 -7.40 -30.77 -32.47
C ASP A 53 -7.19 -30.72 -33.98
N SER A 54 -7.30 -29.51 -34.54
CA SER A 54 -6.98 -29.28 -35.95
C SER A 54 -5.46 -29.34 -36.13
N LEU A 55 -5.02 -30.16 -37.08
CA LEU A 55 -3.61 -30.45 -37.40
C LEU A 55 -2.77 -29.21 -37.83
N PHE A 56 -3.37 -28.01 -37.88
CA PHE A 56 -2.73 -26.78 -38.34
C PHE A 56 -2.13 -25.93 -37.21
N ASP A 57 -2.45 -26.19 -35.93
CA ASP A 57 -1.99 -25.36 -34.80
C ASP A 57 -0.60 -25.77 -34.25
N MET A 58 -0.03 -26.87 -34.75
CA MET A 58 1.23 -27.43 -34.23
C MET A 58 2.49 -26.86 -34.91
N PHE A 59 2.37 -26.16 -36.04
CA PHE A 59 3.53 -25.74 -36.84
C PHE A 59 3.88 -24.25 -36.80
N ASP A 60 3.12 -23.38 -36.11
CA ASP A 60 3.37 -21.91 -36.12
C ASP A 60 3.37 -21.22 -34.74
N GLY A 61 3.08 -21.95 -33.65
CA GLY A 61 2.82 -21.34 -32.33
C GLY A 61 3.94 -21.43 -31.27
N GLY A 62 4.98 -22.23 -31.50
CA GLY A 62 5.98 -22.55 -30.46
C GLY A 62 6.95 -21.42 -30.14
N ALA A 63 7.49 -20.76 -31.18
CA ALA A 63 8.46 -19.68 -31.00
C ALA A 63 7.81 -18.37 -30.55
N SER A 64 6.62 -18.03 -31.07
CA SER A 64 5.92 -16.79 -30.75
C SER A 64 5.35 -16.77 -29.33
N ARG A 65 4.94 -17.93 -28.79
CA ARG A 65 4.44 -18.04 -27.42
C ARG A 65 5.56 -17.95 -26.38
N VAL A 66 6.70 -18.59 -26.64
CA VAL A 66 7.89 -18.53 -25.78
C VAL A 66 8.53 -17.14 -25.79
N LEU A 67 8.56 -16.46 -26.95
CA LEU A 67 8.99 -15.06 -27.05
C LEU A 67 8.04 -14.13 -26.30
N ARG A 68 6.71 -14.29 -26.44
CA ARG A 68 5.72 -13.50 -25.70
C ARG A 68 5.81 -13.66 -24.18
N GLU A 69 6.10 -14.86 -23.66
CA GLU A 69 6.29 -15.09 -22.23
C GLU A 69 7.61 -14.47 -21.73
N THR A 70 8.70 -14.63 -22.50
CA THR A 70 10.01 -14.04 -22.16
C THR A 70 9.98 -12.51 -22.17
N ASP A 71 9.32 -11.90 -23.16
CA ASP A 71 9.13 -10.45 -23.25
C ASP A 71 8.24 -9.94 -22.10
N ARG A 72 7.23 -10.72 -21.69
CA ARG A 72 6.35 -10.35 -20.58
C ARG A 72 7.08 -10.34 -19.25
N ASP A 73 7.82 -11.39 -18.92
CA ASP A 73 8.56 -11.49 -17.67
C ASP A 73 9.71 -10.47 -17.62
N GLY A 74 10.40 -10.25 -18.74
CA GLY A 74 11.43 -9.23 -18.89
C GLY A 74 10.88 -7.81 -18.67
N ASN A 75 9.73 -7.48 -19.27
CA ASN A 75 9.08 -6.18 -19.09
C ASN A 75 8.62 -5.95 -17.64
N THR A 76 8.11 -6.98 -16.97
CA THR A 76 7.71 -6.86 -15.56
C THR A 76 8.92 -6.61 -14.66
N ALA A 77 10.03 -7.32 -14.87
CA ALA A 77 11.27 -7.09 -14.14
C ALA A 77 11.83 -5.68 -14.38
N ALA A 78 11.82 -5.20 -15.62
CA ALA A 78 12.26 -3.85 -15.97
C ALA A 78 11.40 -2.76 -15.30
N ALA A 79 10.08 -2.92 -15.31
CA ALA A 79 9.16 -1.99 -14.65
C ALA A 79 9.36 -1.95 -13.13
N GLN A 80 9.63 -3.10 -12.51
CA GLN A 80 9.97 -3.16 -11.09
C GLN A 80 11.32 -2.49 -10.79
N ALA A 81 12.33 -2.71 -11.64
CA ALA A 81 13.65 -2.08 -11.49
C ALA A 81 13.60 -0.55 -11.53
N LEU A 82 12.66 0.03 -12.30
CA LEU A 82 12.43 1.47 -12.38
C LEU A 82 12.12 2.10 -11.00
N ILE A 83 11.38 1.39 -10.16
CA ILE A 83 10.95 1.86 -8.83
C ILE A 83 11.76 1.26 -7.68
N ALA A 84 12.51 0.18 -7.93
CA ALA A 84 13.32 -0.51 -6.93
C ALA A 84 14.68 0.18 -6.70
N THR A 85 14.64 1.49 -6.45
CA THR A 85 15.84 2.26 -6.10
C THR A 85 16.24 2.03 -4.64
N ASN A 86 17.50 2.27 -4.32
CA ASN A 86 17.99 2.36 -2.93
C ASN A 86 17.79 3.75 -2.32
N GLU A 87 17.02 4.61 -3.00
CA GLU A 87 16.69 5.95 -2.53
C GLU A 87 15.46 5.88 -1.61
N PRO A 88 15.51 6.47 -0.40
CA PRO A 88 14.37 6.46 0.51
C PRO A 88 13.21 7.31 -0.03
N ILE A 89 11.98 6.87 0.26
CA ILE A 89 10.77 7.67 -0.01
C ILE A 89 10.75 8.94 0.85
N LEU A 90 11.37 8.90 2.01
CA LEU A 90 11.44 10.00 2.96
C LEU A 90 12.89 10.37 3.21
N SER A 91 13.44 11.35 2.50
CA SER A 91 14.79 11.85 2.74
C SER A 91 14.92 13.32 2.33
N PHE A 92 16.06 13.94 2.65
CA PHE A 92 16.38 15.27 2.15
C PHE A 92 16.48 15.30 0.62
N ASP A 93 17.03 14.25 0.00
CA ASP A 93 17.15 14.17 -1.46
C ASP A 93 15.78 14.02 -2.14
N THR A 94 14.85 13.30 -1.50
CA THR A 94 13.47 13.17 -1.99
C THR A 94 12.79 14.54 -2.10
N LEU A 95 13.09 15.46 -1.18
CA LEU A 95 12.57 16.83 -1.23
C LEU A 95 13.04 17.56 -2.50
N HIS A 96 14.34 17.44 -2.82
CA HIS A 96 14.92 18.03 -4.03
C HIS A 96 14.33 17.40 -5.30
N ASN A 97 14.22 16.07 -5.34
CA ASN A 97 13.64 15.37 -6.49
C ASN A 97 12.16 15.75 -6.70
N LEU A 98 11.40 15.93 -5.63
CA LEU A 98 10.02 16.43 -5.70
C LEU A 98 9.96 17.83 -6.29
N GLN A 99 10.87 18.73 -5.91
CA GLN A 99 10.95 20.07 -6.50
C GLN A 99 11.22 20.02 -8.01
N LEU A 100 12.15 19.17 -8.45
CA LEU A 100 12.43 18.97 -9.88
C LEU A 100 11.20 18.41 -10.62
N ALA A 101 10.52 17.42 -10.04
CA ALA A 101 9.29 16.86 -10.60
C ALA A 101 8.19 17.91 -10.73
N ILE A 102 8.01 18.76 -9.72
CA ILE A 102 7.06 19.89 -9.75
C ILE A 102 7.39 20.82 -10.91
N SER A 103 8.66 21.24 -11.06
CA SER A 103 9.09 22.12 -12.15
C SER A 103 8.91 21.51 -13.55
N GLN A 104 8.89 20.18 -13.68
CA GLN A 104 8.55 19.50 -14.94
C GLN A 104 7.04 19.45 -15.19
N TYR A 105 6.24 19.21 -14.14
CA TYR A 105 4.79 19.08 -14.25
C TYR A 105 4.07 20.42 -14.44
N GLU A 106 4.55 21.52 -13.86
CA GLU A 106 3.95 22.85 -13.98
C GLU A 106 3.70 23.30 -15.43
N PRO A 107 4.72 23.37 -16.32
CA PRO A 107 4.52 23.80 -17.71
C PRO A 107 3.68 22.80 -18.51
N PHE A 108 3.77 21.51 -18.19
CA PHE A 108 2.98 20.46 -18.83
C PHE A 108 1.48 20.61 -18.51
N VAL A 109 1.14 20.85 -17.24
CA VAL A 109 -0.23 21.14 -16.80
C VAL A 109 -0.74 22.44 -17.41
N ALA A 110 0.08 23.49 -17.44
CA ALA A 110 -0.27 24.76 -18.07
C ALA A 110 -0.58 24.64 -19.58
N SER A 111 -0.03 23.62 -20.24
CA SER A 111 -0.28 23.31 -21.65
C SER A 111 -1.47 22.38 -21.88
N GLY A 112 -2.27 22.08 -20.85
CA GLY A 112 -3.47 21.24 -20.93
C GLY A 112 -3.33 19.83 -20.35
N GLY A 113 -2.11 19.41 -19.99
CA GLY A 113 -1.86 18.08 -19.42
C GLY A 113 -1.91 16.94 -20.45
N TRP A 114 -2.21 15.72 -19.98
CA TRP A 114 -2.39 14.55 -20.83
C TRP A 114 -3.87 14.34 -21.19
N GLU A 115 -4.10 13.75 -22.36
CA GLU A 115 -5.44 13.33 -22.79
C GLU A 115 -5.96 12.18 -21.92
N GLU A 116 -7.26 12.13 -21.69
CA GLU A 116 -7.91 10.96 -21.07
C GLU A 116 -7.97 9.81 -22.08
N ILE A 117 -7.74 8.59 -21.60
CA ILE A 117 -7.94 7.39 -22.41
C ILE A 117 -9.43 6.99 -22.40
N PRO A 118 -9.96 6.52 -23.53
CA PRO A 118 -11.37 6.29 -23.68
C PRO A 118 -11.75 4.96 -23.02
N GLN A 119 -13.05 4.70 -22.85
CA GLN A 119 -13.51 3.46 -22.19
C GLN A 119 -13.14 2.20 -23.00
N GLU A 120 -13.00 2.32 -24.31
CA GLU A 120 -12.57 1.26 -25.24
C GLU A 120 -11.12 0.83 -25.01
N ALA A 121 -10.33 1.59 -24.24
CA ALA A 121 -9.02 1.16 -23.79
C ALA A 121 -9.08 0.09 -22.68
N TYR A 122 -10.25 -0.11 -22.07
CA TYR A 122 -10.45 -1.14 -21.05
C TYR A 122 -10.18 -2.54 -21.62
N GLN A 123 -9.51 -3.40 -20.84
CA GLN A 123 -9.10 -4.77 -21.21
C GLN A 123 -8.10 -4.87 -22.36
N LEU A 124 -7.54 -3.74 -22.84
CA LEU A 124 -6.43 -3.81 -23.79
C LEU A 124 -5.20 -4.50 -23.16
N GLN A 125 -4.55 -5.33 -23.95
CA GLN A 125 -3.38 -6.11 -23.56
C GLN A 125 -2.56 -6.51 -24.80
N LEU A 126 -1.34 -7.03 -24.57
CA LEU A 126 -0.42 -7.47 -25.61
C LEU A 126 -1.09 -8.31 -26.71
N GLY A 127 -0.92 -7.87 -27.96
CA GLY A 127 -1.43 -8.51 -29.17
C GLY A 127 -2.79 -8.01 -29.64
N VAL A 128 -3.51 -7.20 -28.85
CA VAL A 128 -4.80 -6.62 -29.27
C VAL A 128 -4.58 -5.44 -30.23
N SER A 129 -5.35 -5.39 -31.32
CA SER A 129 -5.43 -4.21 -32.20
C SER A 129 -6.72 -3.44 -31.94
N SER A 130 -6.65 -2.14 -31.73
CA SER A 130 -7.80 -1.25 -31.52
C SER A 130 -7.41 0.21 -31.74
N PRO A 131 -8.29 1.05 -32.31
CA PRO A 131 -8.04 2.50 -32.38
C PRO A 131 -7.72 3.14 -31.01
N ALA A 132 -8.22 2.56 -29.92
CA ALA A 132 -7.93 3.03 -28.56
C ALA A 132 -6.46 2.85 -28.16
N VAL A 133 -5.71 1.93 -28.79
CA VAL A 133 -4.27 1.75 -28.55
C VAL A 133 -3.48 2.99 -28.96
N VAL A 134 -3.90 3.69 -30.02
CA VAL A 134 -3.23 4.93 -30.45
C VAL A 134 -3.30 5.99 -29.34
N GLN A 135 -4.46 6.11 -28.70
CA GLN A 135 -4.67 7.05 -27.58
C GLN A 135 -3.90 6.60 -26.34
N LEU A 136 -3.88 5.29 -26.04
CA LEU A 136 -3.06 4.72 -24.97
C LEU A 136 -1.56 5.03 -25.17
N LYS A 137 -1.03 4.84 -26.37
CA LYS A 137 0.38 5.14 -26.68
C LYS A 137 0.69 6.62 -26.46
N ARG A 138 -0.16 7.54 -26.94
CA ARG A 138 -0.02 8.99 -26.67
C ARG A 138 -0.04 9.30 -25.18
N ARG A 139 -0.95 8.66 -24.43
CA ARG A 139 -1.02 8.80 -22.97
C ARG A 139 0.27 8.34 -22.28
N LEU A 140 0.83 7.19 -22.67
CA LEU A 140 2.08 6.67 -22.09
C LEU A 140 3.28 7.54 -22.46
N ILE A 141 3.36 8.02 -23.70
CA ILE A 141 4.42 8.93 -24.17
C ILE A 141 4.39 10.24 -23.40
N SER A 142 3.20 10.85 -23.23
CA SER A 142 3.05 12.12 -22.50
C SER A 142 3.44 12.04 -21.03
N SER A 143 3.37 10.86 -20.39
CA SER A 143 3.90 10.65 -19.04
C SER A 143 5.27 9.97 -18.99
N SER A 144 5.98 9.91 -20.11
CA SER A 144 7.32 9.30 -20.23
C SER A 144 7.39 7.82 -19.83
N ASP A 145 6.25 7.12 -19.82
CA ASP A 145 6.19 5.68 -19.59
C ASP A 145 6.61 4.88 -20.83
N MET A 146 6.51 5.51 -22.01
CA MET A 146 6.91 4.98 -23.31
C MET A 146 7.74 6.03 -24.07
N PRO A 147 8.81 5.64 -24.80
CA PRO A 147 9.58 6.56 -25.61
C PRO A 147 8.74 7.14 -26.76
N LEU A 148 9.14 8.32 -27.26
CA LEU A 148 8.54 8.92 -28.44
C LEU A 148 8.71 7.98 -29.65
N VAL A 149 7.62 7.78 -30.39
CA VAL A 149 7.61 7.00 -31.63
C VAL A 149 7.20 7.87 -32.80
N GLU A 150 7.72 7.57 -33.99
CA GLU A 150 7.35 8.28 -35.23
C GLU A 150 5.89 8.03 -35.62
N TYR A 151 5.41 6.80 -35.41
CA TYR A 151 4.04 6.40 -35.70
C TYR A 151 3.45 5.55 -34.57
N ALA A 152 2.36 6.04 -33.97
CA ALA A 152 1.59 5.28 -32.98
C ALA A 152 0.57 4.37 -33.70
N SER A 153 0.95 3.11 -33.92
CA SER A 153 0.05 2.09 -34.47
C SER A 153 -1.10 1.74 -33.53
N ASP A 154 -2.14 1.12 -34.07
CA ASP A 154 -3.30 0.61 -33.35
C ASP A 154 -3.07 -0.76 -32.70
N VAL A 155 -1.85 -1.30 -32.79
CA VAL A 155 -1.47 -2.60 -32.19
C VAL A 155 -0.83 -2.40 -30.84
N PHE A 156 -1.34 -3.11 -29.83
CA PHE A 156 -0.74 -3.21 -28.50
C PHE A 156 0.46 -4.17 -28.59
N ASP A 157 1.61 -3.61 -28.91
CA ASP A 157 2.88 -4.31 -29.10
C ASP A 157 3.68 -4.46 -27.78
N ALA A 158 4.87 -5.06 -27.87
CA ALA A 158 5.75 -5.28 -26.72
C ALA A 158 6.22 -3.97 -26.06
N GLU A 159 6.37 -2.91 -26.85
CA GLU A 159 6.75 -1.58 -26.36
C GLU A 159 5.59 -0.93 -25.59
N THR A 160 4.36 -1.12 -26.05
CA THR A 160 3.14 -0.70 -25.31
C THR A 160 2.99 -1.49 -24.02
N ASP A 161 3.19 -2.81 -24.04
CA ASP A 161 3.18 -3.67 -22.84
C ASP A 161 4.19 -3.17 -21.79
N ARG A 162 5.41 -2.88 -22.22
CA ARG A 162 6.44 -2.28 -21.36
C ARG A 162 5.99 -0.95 -20.77
N GLY A 163 5.44 -0.05 -21.60
CA GLY A 163 4.95 1.24 -21.13
C GLY A 163 3.81 1.14 -20.12
N VAL A 164 2.86 0.25 -20.35
CA VAL A 164 1.78 -0.03 -19.39
C VAL A 164 2.33 -0.57 -18.07
N LYS A 165 3.30 -1.51 -18.12
CA LYS A 165 3.92 -2.06 -16.91
C LYS A 165 4.72 -1.01 -16.14
N ASN A 166 5.46 -0.14 -16.82
CA ASN A 166 6.14 1.01 -16.19
C ASN A 166 5.15 1.91 -15.46
N PHE A 167 4.05 2.26 -16.14
CA PHE A 167 2.96 3.04 -15.57
C PHE A 167 2.38 2.36 -14.33
N GLN A 168 2.04 1.07 -14.42
CA GLN A 168 1.48 0.29 -13.32
C GLN A 168 2.43 0.27 -12.12
N ALA A 169 3.71 -0.03 -12.34
CA ALA A 169 4.73 -0.08 -11.29
C ALA A 169 4.84 1.26 -10.54
N ARG A 170 5.02 2.38 -11.25
CA ARG A 170 5.15 3.70 -10.59
C ARG A 170 3.86 4.17 -9.91
N HIS A 171 2.70 3.61 -10.27
CA HIS A 171 1.43 3.85 -9.58
C HIS A 171 1.12 2.85 -8.45
N GLY A 172 2.00 1.88 -8.20
CA GLY A 172 1.81 0.88 -7.14
C GLY A 172 0.76 -0.19 -7.49
N LEU A 173 0.52 -0.39 -8.79
CA LEU A 173 -0.34 -1.44 -9.32
C LEU A 173 0.52 -2.66 -9.71
N ILE A 174 -0.09 -3.84 -9.73
CA ILE A 174 0.53 -5.05 -10.28
C ILE A 174 0.87 -4.81 -11.76
N PRO A 175 2.16 -4.92 -12.16
CA PRO A 175 2.60 -4.69 -13.54
C PRO A 175 2.28 -5.89 -14.45
N ASN A 176 0.99 -6.14 -14.68
CA ASN A 176 0.47 -7.25 -15.49
C ASN A 176 0.35 -6.91 -16.99
N GLY A 177 0.54 -5.65 -17.39
CA GLY A 177 0.44 -5.19 -18.78
C GLY A 177 -1.00 -5.13 -19.32
N GLN A 178 -2.01 -5.32 -18.47
CA GLN A 178 -3.43 -5.24 -18.83
C GLN A 178 -4.03 -3.91 -18.37
N ILE A 179 -4.85 -3.29 -19.21
CA ILE A 179 -5.64 -2.11 -18.82
C ILE A 179 -6.89 -2.56 -18.06
N ASP A 180 -6.68 -3.03 -16.83
CA ASP A 180 -7.75 -3.36 -15.88
C ASP A 180 -8.37 -2.10 -15.24
N GLU A 181 -9.39 -2.28 -14.40
CA GLU A 181 -10.11 -1.17 -13.75
C GLU A 181 -9.20 -0.25 -12.93
N PRO A 182 -8.32 -0.76 -12.05
CA PRO A 182 -7.35 0.09 -11.36
C PRO A 182 -6.44 0.88 -12.32
N THR A 183 -5.92 0.22 -13.37
CA THR A 183 -5.02 0.86 -14.34
C THR A 183 -5.73 1.96 -15.12
N TRP A 184 -6.93 1.70 -15.63
CA TRP A 184 -7.72 2.67 -16.39
C TRP A 184 -8.06 3.90 -15.56
N TYR A 185 -8.53 3.72 -14.31
CA TYR A 185 -8.80 4.85 -13.41
C TYR A 185 -7.54 5.65 -13.09
N ALA A 186 -6.40 5.00 -12.85
CA ALA A 186 -5.15 5.68 -12.56
C ALA A 186 -4.65 6.50 -13.76
N MET A 187 -4.80 6.00 -14.99
CA MET A 187 -4.40 6.69 -16.23
C MET A 187 -5.22 7.97 -16.47
N ASN A 188 -6.50 7.94 -16.08
CA ASN A 188 -7.44 9.04 -16.21
C ASN A 188 -7.47 10.02 -15.03
N VAL A 189 -6.52 9.92 -14.08
CA VAL A 189 -6.32 11.01 -13.12
C VAL A 189 -5.70 12.22 -13.84
N PRO A 190 -6.30 13.43 -13.78
CA PRO A 190 -5.78 14.59 -14.49
C PRO A 190 -4.37 15.01 -14.04
N ALA A 191 -3.60 15.59 -14.95
CA ALA A 191 -2.26 16.09 -14.67
C ALA A 191 -2.23 17.15 -13.56
N ALA A 192 -3.23 18.04 -13.53
CA ALA A 192 -3.38 19.04 -12.48
C ALA A 192 -3.56 18.39 -11.09
N THR A 193 -4.29 17.27 -11.00
CA THR A 193 -4.44 16.52 -9.75
C THR A 193 -3.13 15.90 -9.30
N ARG A 194 -2.33 15.35 -10.23
CA ARG A 194 -0.99 14.81 -9.92
C ARG A 194 -0.02 15.91 -9.48
N LEU A 195 -0.05 17.08 -10.12
CA LEU A 195 0.74 18.24 -9.69
C LEU A 195 0.35 18.70 -8.27
N GLN A 196 -0.95 18.77 -7.96
CA GLN A 196 -1.40 19.06 -6.59
C GLN A 196 -0.91 18.02 -5.59
N GLN A 197 -0.93 16.74 -5.97
CA GLN A 197 -0.39 15.65 -5.17
C GLN A 197 1.12 15.86 -4.89
N LEU A 198 1.89 16.31 -5.88
CA LEU A 198 3.32 16.63 -5.70
C LEU A 198 3.54 17.78 -4.71
N TYR A 199 2.78 18.89 -4.79
CA TYR A 199 2.91 20.01 -3.84
C TYR A 199 2.63 19.60 -2.40
N LEU A 200 1.57 18.80 -2.18
CA LEU A 200 1.21 18.31 -0.86
C LEU A 200 2.34 17.46 -0.28
N ASN A 201 2.88 16.53 -1.07
CA ASN A 201 3.95 15.64 -0.61
C ASN A 201 5.30 16.33 -0.47
N TYR A 202 5.60 17.35 -1.28
CA TYR A 202 6.75 18.23 -1.05
C TYR A 202 6.69 18.84 0.35
N THR A 203 5.53 19.37 0.75
CA THR A 203 5.35 19.97 2.09
C THR A 203 5.46 18.91 3.19
N ARG A 204 4.86 17.73 3.01
CA ARG A 204 4.96 16.63 3.99
C ARG A 204 6.40 16.16 4.19
N VAL A 205 7.14 15.97 3.10
CA VAL A 205 8.57 15.60 3.17
C VAL A 205 9.38 16.73 3.79
N GLN A 206 9.13 17.99 3.42
CA GLN A 206 9.82 19.15 4.00
C GLN A 206 9.68 19.21 5.53
N ASN A 207 8.47 18.95 6.04
CA ASN A 207 8.18 18.97 7.48
C ASN A 207 8.92 17.88 8.27
N MET A 208 9.37 16.81 7.60
CA MET A 208 9.95 15.62 8.24
C MET A 208 11.45 15.45 7.96
N ALA A 209 11.91 15.80 6.75
CA ALA A 209 13.25 15.45 6.27
C ALA A 209 14.38 16.00 7.16
N ALA A 210 14.20 17.19 7.74
CA ALA A 210 15.20 17.83 8.58
C ALA A 210 15.40 17.17 9.96
N SER A 211 14.46 16.32 10.41
CA SER A 211 14.50 15.67 11.72
C SER A 211 14.84 14.17 11.66
N LEU A 212 15.11 13.64 10.46
CA LEU A 212 15.48 12.24 10.28
C LEU A 212 16.88 11.96 10.84
N SER A 213 17.01 10.85 11.56
CA SER A 213 18.30 10.30 11.94
C SER A 213 19.00 9.67 10.74
N GLU A 214 20.30 9.37 10.87
CA GLU A 214 21.04 8.63 9.85
C GLU A 214 20.47 7.23 9.60
N ARG A 215 19.91 6.61 10.65
CA ARG A 215 19.26 5.30 10.62
C ARG A 215 17.84 5.38 11.18
N TYR A 216 16.86 4.95 10.41
CA TYR A 216 15.44 4.95 10.79
C TYR A 216 14.64 3.92 10.01
N VAL A 217 13.43 3.64 10.47
CA VAL A 217 12.41 2.89 9.74
C VAL A 217 11.32 3.84 9.32
N VAL A 218 10.88 3.77 8.06
CA VAL A 218 9.69 4.48 7.58
C VAL A 218 8.65 3.49 7.12
N VAL A 219 7.43 3.61 7.65
CA VAL A 219 6.24 2.96 7.11
C VAL A 219 5.52 3.98 6.26
N ASN A 220 5.46 3.80 4.94
CA ASN A 220 4.66 4.66 4.07
C ASN A 220 3.28 4.02 3.85
N ILE A 221 2.25 4.60 4.47
CA ILE A 221 0.91 4.01 4.54
C ILE A 221 0.26 3.86 3.15
N PRO A 222 0.16 4.91 2.30
CA PRO A 222 -0.41 4.77 0.96
C PRO A 222 0.33 3.78 0.05
N ALA A 223 1.65 3.63 0.23
CA ALA A 223 2.44 2.65 -0.51
C ALA A 223 2.33 1.24 0.06
N ALA A 224 1.86 1.11 1.31
CA ALA A 224 1.90 -0.12 2.09
C ALA A 224 3.29 -0.78 2.01
N THR A 225 4.33 0.01 2.30
CA THR A 225 5.73 -0.40 2.30
C THR A 225 6.42 0.05 3.59
N ILE A 226 7.47 -0.68 3.95
CA ILE A 226 8.38 -0.33 5.04
C ILE A 226 9.80 -0.25 4.48
N GLU A 227 10.53 0.82 4.77
CA GLU A 227 11.93 0.96 4.41
C GLU A 227 12.78 1.07 5.68
N ALA A 228 13.79 0.22 5.79
CA ALA A 228 14.86 0.35 6.77
C ALA A 228 16.00 1.12 6.11
N VAL A 229 16.25 2.33 6.59
CA VAL A 229 17.20 3.27 6.00
C VAL A 229 18.40 3.42 6.91
N ALA A 230 19.60 3.43 6.33
CA ALA A 230 20.83 3.81 7.00
C ALA A 230 21.77 4.55 6.02
N GLY A 231 22.48 5.58 6.50
CA GLY A 231 23.43 6.32 5.67
C GLY A 231 22.80 6.98 4.44
N GLY A 232 21.51 7.35 4.53
CA GLY A 232 20.75 7.93 3.43
C GLY A 232 20.31 6.95 2.33
N MET A 233 20.49 5.63 2.53
CA MET A 233 20.10 4.60 1.56
C MET A 233 19.15 3.58 2.19
N VAL A 234 18.25 3.04 1.39
CA VAL A 234 17.38 1.92 1.77
C VAL A 234 18.22 0.65 1.79
N GLU A 235 18.47 0.11 2.99
CA GLU A 235 19.17 -1.17 3.17
C GLU A 235 18.20 -2.36 3.05
N GLN A 236 16.94 -2.17 3.47
CA GLN A 236 15.88 -3.16 3.30
C GLN A 236 14.55 -2.49 2.95
N ARG A 237 13.77 -3.13 2.07
CA ARG A 237 12.40 -2.73 1.74
C ARG A 237 11.47 -3.93 1.90
N HIS A 238 10.38 -3.74 2.61
CA HIS A 238 9.39 -4.76 2.92
C HIS A 238 8.01 -4.35 2.44
N THR A 239 7.23 -5.33 2.00
CA THR A 239 5.80 -5.15 1.75
C THR A 239 5.06 -5.12 3.08
N ALA A 240 4.06 -4.26 3.21
CA ALA A 240 3.23 -4.16 4.39
C ALA A 240 1.75 -4.34 4.11
N VAL A 241 0.99 -4.66 5.15
CA VAL A 241 -0.47 -4.51 5.19
C VAL A 241 -0.80 -3.54 6.32
N VAL A 242 -1.52 -2.47 5.99
CA VAL A 242 -1.84 -1.35 6.88
C VAL A 242 -3.34 -1.29 7.19
N GLY A 243 -3.74 -0.32 8.01
CA GLY A 243 -5.13 -0.15 8.45
C GLY A 243 -6.10 0.07 7.30
N ARG A 244 -7.30 -0.50 7.43
CA ARG A 244 -8.45 -0.12 6.58
C ARG A 244 -8.86 1.32 6.82
N VAL A 245 -9.66 1.91 5.93
CA VAL A 245 -10.09 3.32 6.02
C VAL A 245 -10.80 3.61 7.35
N GLU A 246 -11.63 2.69 7.85
CA GLU A 246 -12.38 2.86 9.09
C GLU A 246 -11.53 2.67 10.36
N ARG A 247 -10.33 2.08 10.21
CA ARG A 247 -9.37 1.81 11.30
C ARG A 247 -7.96 2.15 10.81
N ALA A 248 -7.79 3.41 10.40
CA ALA A 248 -6.59 3.91 9.77
C ALA A 248 -5.35 3.71 10.65
N THR A 249 -4.21 3.36 10.03
CA THR A 249 -2.92 3.36 10.73
C THR A 249 -2.57 4.82 11.10
N PRO A 250 -2.28 5.12 12.37
CA PRO A 250 -1.94 6.47 12.80
C PRO A 250 -0.59 6.91 12.23
N ILE A 251 -0.47 8.20 11.92
CA ILE A 251 0.79 8.85 11.49
C ILE A 251 1.49 9.34 12.76
N MET A 252 2.74 8.92 12.95
CA MET A 252 3.45 9.08 14.22
C MET A 252 4.97 9.12 13.98
N ALA A 253 5.69 9.68 14.95
CA ALA A 253 7.12 9.52 15.10
C ALA A 253 7.43 8.89 16.46
N SER A 254 8.21 7.81 16.49
CA SER A 254 8.52 7.07 17.71
C SER A 254 9.89 6.41 17.63
N LYS A 255 10.21 5.54 18.59
CA LYS A 255 11.40 4.70 18.63
C LYS A 255 11.01 3.26 18.91
N ILE A 256 11.57 2.35 18.12
CA ILE A 256 11.41 0.91 18.31
C ILE A 256 12.06 0.51 19.62
N SER A 257 11.28 -0.10 20.50
CA SER A 257 11.68 -0.40 21.87
C SER A 257 12.05 -1.86 22.06
N GLN A 258 11.27 -2.79 21.53
CA GLN A 258 11.37 -4.21 21.88
C GLN A 258 10.89 -5.11 20.74
N ILE A 259 11.54 -6.27 20.58
CA ILE A 259 11.09 -7.38 19.73
C ILE A 259 10.54 -8.49 20.63
N ASN A 260 9.29 -8.90 20.39
CA ASN A 260 8.72 -10.11 21.01
C ASN A 260 8.74 -11.23 19.98
N PHE A 261 9.53 -12.26 20.24
CA PHE A 261 9.55 -13.53 19.52
C PHE A 261 8.44 -14.43 20.07
N ASN A 262 7.69 -15.06 19.18
CA ASN A 262 6.57 -15.97 19.50
C ASN A 262 5.62 -15.38 20.56
N PRO A 263 5.05 -14.19 20.30
CA PRO A 263 4.28 -13.45 21.30
C PRO A 263 2.92 -14.10 21.59
N TYR A 264 2.40 -13.84 22.80
CA TYR A 264 0.95 -13.93 23.01
C TYR A 264 0.28 -12.80 22.25
N TRP A 265 -0.87 -13.08 21.63
CA TRP A 265 -1.72 -12.02 21.12
C TRP A 265 -2.85 -11.72 22.09
N HIS A 266 -2.87 -10.51 22.63
CA HIS A 266 -4.00 -10.03 23.42
C HIS A 266 -4.98 -9.33 22.47
N VAL A 267 -6.17 -9.88 22.32
CA VAL A 267 -7.16 -9.38 21.36
C VAL A 267 -7.69 -8.02 21.86
N PRO A 268 -7.52 -6.93 21.08
CA PRO A 268 -8.05 -5.61 21.43
C PRO A 268 -9.57 -5.64 21.66
N LYS A 269 -10.04 -4.83 22.62
CA LYS A 269 -11.48 -4.74 22.98
C LYS A 269 -12.39 -4.44 21.78
N SER A 270 -11.92 -3.61 20.86
CA SER A 270 -12.65 -3.30 19.62
C SER A 270 -12.85 -4.52 18.73
N LEU A 271 -11.84 -5.39 18.62
CA LEU A 271 -11.89 -6.66 17.90
C LEU A 271 -12.78 -7.69 18.61
N VAL A 272 -12.73 -7.75 19.95
CA VAL A 272 -13.65 -8.58 20.73
C VAL A 272 -15.10 -8.23 20.38
N ARG A 273 -15.44 -6.94 20.44
CA ARG A 273 -16.81 -6.46 20.21
C ARG A 273 -17.26 -6.63 18.76
N GLN A 274 -16.42 -6.28 17.79
CA GLN A 274 -16.83 -6.13 16.38
C GLN A 274 -16.64 -7.40 15.53
N ASP A 275 -15.68 -8.24 15.90
CA ASP A 275 -15.21 -9.35 15.06
C ASP A 275 -15.34 -10.70 15.77
N LEU A 276 -14.79 -10.89 16.98
CA LEU A 276 -14.89 -12.17 17.71
C LEU A 276 -16.34 -12.61 17.97
N THR A 277 -17.21 -11.66 18.33
CA THR A 277 -18.65 -11.94 18.50
C THR A 277 -19.25 -12.59 17.25
N LYS A 278 -18.91 -12.10 16.06
CA LYS A 278 -19.43 -12.65 14.80
C LYS A 278 -18.88 -14.05 14.55
N TYR A 279 -17.57 -14.23 14.73
CA TYR A 279 -16.92 -15.53 14.54
C TYR A 279 -17.45 -16.59 15.49
N MET A 280 -17.75 -16.23 16.75
CA MET A 280 -18.34 -17.16 17.72
C MET A 280 -19.81 -17.49 17.44
N LEU A 281 -20.56 -16.58 16.83
CA LEU A 281 -21.92 -16.85 16.37
C LEU A 281 -21.95 -17.76 15.13
N GLU A 282 -20.95 -17.64 14.25
CA GLU A 282 -20.80 -18.47 13.05
C GLU A 282 -20.20 -19.85 13.38
N ASN A 283 -19.21 -19.90 14.28
CA ASN A 283 -18.55 -21.11 14.74
C ASN A 283 -18.29 -21.06 16.27
N PRO A 284 -19.10 -21.75 17.09
CA PRO A 284 -18.90 -21.80 18.54
C PRO A 284 -17.56 -22.40 19.00
N ASN A 285 -16.83 -23.11 18.13
CA ASN A 285 -15.51 -23.66 18.44
C ASN A 285 -14.35 -22.74 18.02
N TYR A 286 -14.64 -21.56 17.44
CA TYR A 286 -13.63 -20.67 16.86
C TYR A 286 -12.47 -20.36 17.81
N LEU A 287 -12.74 -19.98 19.06
CA LEU A 287 -11.66 -19.66 20.00
C LEU A 287 -10.75 -20.87 20.28
N THR A 288 -11.33 -22.07 20.40
CA THR A 288 -10.56 -23.30 20.61
C THR A 288 -9.69 -23.60 19.40
N GLU A 289 -10.26 -23.54 18.19
CA GLU A 289 -9.54 -23.78 16.93
C GLU A 289 -8.40 -22.77 16.72
N GLN A 290 -8.60 -21.52 17.17
CA GLN A 290 -7.60 -20.46 17.09
C GLN A 290 -6.65 -20.40 18.30
N ASN A 291 -6.74 -21.32 19.27
CA ASN A 291 -5.97 -21.31 20.51
C ASN A 291 -6.09 -19.98 21.30
N ILE A 292 -7.30 -19.42 21.36
CA ILE A 292 -7.62 -18.23 22.14
C ILE A 292 -8.29 -18.67 23.45
N PHE A 293 -7.73 -18.22 24.57
CA PHE A 293 -8.26 -18.45 25.90
C PHE A 293 -8.77 -17.15 26.52
N ILE A 294 -9.84 -17.26 27.30
CA ILE A 294 -10.48 -16.13 27.99
C ILE A 294 -10.13 -16.20 29.47
N TYR A 295 -9.72 -15.07 30.04
CA TYR A 295 -9.49 -14.92 31.47
C TYR A 295 -10.26 -13.72 32.01
N ASP A 296 -10.91 -13.89 33.15
CA ASP A 296 -11.61 -12.79 33.82
C ASP A 296 -10.62 -11.83 34.53
N GLY A 297 -11.16 -10.80 35.19
CA GLY A 297 -10.34 -9.83 35.95
C GLY A 297 -9.60 -10.42 37.15
N GLY A 298 -9.98 -11.61 37.62
CA GLY A 298 -9.27 -12.37 38.66
C GLY A 298 -8.24 -13.34 38.11
N GLY A 299 -8.08 -13.42 36.78
CA GLY A 299 -7.18 -14.35 36.11
C GLY A 299 -7.71 -15.78 36.00
N GLN A 300 -8.98 -16.02 36.33
CA GLN A 300 -9.59 -17.34 36.17
C GLN A 300 -9.97 -17.57 34.71
N LYS A 301 -9.73 -18.79 34.23
CA LYS A 301 -10.11 -19.18 32.88
C LYS A 301 -11.63 -19.25 32.76
N VAL A 302 -12.17 -18.56 31.76
CA VAL A 302 -13.60 -18.55 31.45
C VAL A 302 -13.87 -19.49 30.27
N ASP A 303 -14.94 -20.28 30.38
CA ASP A 303 -15.41 -21.11 29.28
C ASP A 303 -16.09 -20.23 28.21
N PRO A 304 -15.64 -20.26 26.94
CA PRO A 304 -16.33 -19.55 25.85
C PRO A 304 -17.82 -19.84 25.74
N GLN A 305 -18.26 -21.05 26.10
CA GLN A 305 -19.68 -21.45 26.03
C GLN A 305 -20.54 -20.81 27.12
N SER A 306 -19.94 -20.29 28.20
CA SER A 306 -20.69 -19.58 29.24
C SER A 306 -21.00 -18.13 28.88
N ILE A 307 -20.47 -17.62 27.76
CA ILE A 307 -20.67 -16.24 27.29
C ILE A 307 -21.81 -16.21 26.28
N ASN A 308 -22.79 -15.32 26.51
CA ASN A 308 -23.81 -15.01 25.52
C ASN A 308 -23.23 -14.09 24.45
N TRP A 309 -22.64 -14.65 23.40
CA TRP A 309 -22.00 -13.90 22.32
C TRP A 309 -22.96 -12.96 21.58
N ALA A 310 -24.23 -13.34 21.41
CA ALA A 310 -25.22 -12.47 20.76
C ALA A 310 -25.46 -11.16 21.53
N ASN A 311 -25.22 -11.16 22.84
CA ASN A 311 -25.40 -10.01 23.73
C ASN A 311 -24.24 -9.90 24.73
N ILE A 312 -23.01 -9.82 24.22
CA ILE A 312 -21.81 -9.70 25.06
C ILE A 312 -21.85 -8.39 25.87
N THR A 313 -21.58 -8.50 27.18
CA THR A 313 -21.58 -7.34 28.09
C THR A 313 -20.25 -6.58 28.05
N ASP A 314 -20.24 -5.32 28.49
CA ASP A 314 -19.00 -4.55 28.61
C ASP A 314 -18.00 -5.19 29.59
N ALA A 315 -18.47 -5.86 30.64
CA ALA A 315 -17.62 -6.60 31.56
C ALA A 315 -16.88 -7.75 30.82
N GLN A 316 -17.61 -8.51 30.00
CA GLN A 316 -17.05 -9.62 29.22
C GLN A 316 -16.14 -9.14 28.07
N VAL A 317 -16.43 -7.98 27.48
CA VAL A 317 -15.52 -7.35 26.50
C VAL A 317 -14.19 -6.95 27.14
N ASN A 318 -14.19 -6.64 28.45
CA ASN A 318 -12.99 -6.30 29.21
C ASN A 318 -12.22 -7.51 29.75
N TYR A 319 -12.68 -8.74 29.52
CA TYR A 319 -11.88 -9.93 29.79
C TYR A 319 -10.62 -9.96 28.94
N MET A 320 -9.62 -10.71 29.40
CA MET A 320 -8.39 -10.93 28.64
C MET A 320 -8.60 -12.09 27.68
N TYR A 321 -8.66 -11.78 26.39
CA TYR A 321 -8.64 -12.74 25.30
C TYR A 321 -7.19 -12.89 24.83
N ARG A 322 -6.59 -14.06 25.08
CA ARG A 322 -5.18 -14.33 24.77
C ARG A 322 -5.05 -15.48 23.80
N GLN A 323 -4.52 -15.21 22.62
CA GLN A 323 -4.06 -16.24 21.70
C GLN A 323 -2.65 -16.71 22.08
N GLU A 324 -2.46 -18.01 22.19
CA GLU A 324 -1.15 -18.61 22.43
C GLU A 324 -0.23 -18.49 21.19
N PRO A 325 1.09 -18.60 21.35
CA PRO A 325 2.03 -18.58 20.24
C PRO A 325 1.81 -19.81 19.34
N GLY A 326 2.07 -19.65 18.05
CA GLY A 326 1.98 -20.75 17.08
C GLY A 326 1.69 -20.26 15.67
N ALA A 327 1.66 -21.19 14.71
CA ALA A 327 1.49 -20.88 13.29
C ALA A 327 0.16 -20.15 12.96
N ALA A 328 -0.87 -20.33 13.78
CA ALA A 328 -2.17 -19.66 13.62
C ALA A 328 -2.28 -18.32 14.38
N ASN A 329 -1.25 -17.92 15.13
CA ASN A 329 -1.28 -16.68 15.90
C ASN A 329 -1.46 -15.48 14.96
N SER A 330 -2.39 -14.57 15.26
CA SER A 330 -2.72 -13.43 14.40
C SER A 330 -1.56 -12.44 14.22
N MET A 331 -0.60 -12.43 15.14
CA MET A 331 0.66 -11.69 15.06
C MET A 331 1.82 -12.50 14.45
N GLY A 332 1.54 -13.71 13.94
CA GLY A 332 2.55 -14.66 13.51
C GLY A 332 3.56 -14.94 14.62
N HIS A 333 4.84 -15.02 14.26
CA HIS A 333 5.93 -15.29 15.22
C HIS A 333 6.64 -14.04 15.74
N CYS A 334 6.25 -12.82 15.34
CA CYS A 334 6.97 -11.60 15.73
C CYS A 334 6.04 -10.41 16.01
N LYS A 335 6.34 -9.67 17.08
CA LYS A 335 5.82 -8.32 17.33
C LYS A 335 6.97 -7.35 17.58
N ILE A 336 6.97 -6.22 16.89
CA ILE A 336 7.94 -5.13 17.01
C ILE A 336 7.22 -3.95 17.66
N ASN A 337 7.56 -3.68 18.92
CA ASN A 337 6.96 -2.59 19.69
C ASN A 337 7.72 -1.28 19.48
N PHE A 338 6.96 -0.18 19.52
CA PHE A 338 7.46 1.18 19.60
C PHE A 338 6.50 2.00 20.48
N TYR A 339 6.98 3.07 21.10
CA TYR A 339 6.18 3.86 22.05
C TYR A 339 5.06 4.64 21.33
N ASN A 340 3.79 4.39 21.65
CA ASN A 340 2.67 5.15 21.11
C ASN A 340 1.41 4.98 21.98
N PRO A 341 0.48 5.95 21.95
CA PRO A 341 -0.77 5.88 22.72
C PRO A 341 -1.89 5.09 22.05
N TYR A 342 -1.66 4.50 20.87
CA TYR A 342 -2.70 3.88 20.03
C TYR A 342 -2.67 2.35 20.03
N ASP A 343 -1.85 1.73 20.88
CA ASP A 343 -1.58 0.28 20.88
C ASP A 343 -1.18 -0.25 19.49
N CYS A 344 -0.49 0.57 18.70
CA CYS A 344 -0.01 0.23 17.36
C CYS A 344 1.38 -0.43 17.42
N TYR A 345 1.64 -1.41 16.57
CA TYR A 345 2.92 -2.11 16.47
C TYR A 345 3.11 -2.67 15.05
N LEU A 346 4.35 -3.04 14.71
CA LEU A 346 4.59 -3.89 13.54
C LEU A 346 4.54 -5.34 13.98
N HIS A 347 4.04 -6.24 13.14
CA HIS A 347 4.00 -7.66 13.47
C HIS A 347 4.00 -8.57 12.25
N ASP A 348 4.22 -9.86 12.48
CA ASP A 348 4.06 -10.86 11.43
C ASP A 348 2.59 -11.24 11.21
N THR A 349 2.30 -12.07 10.23
CA THR A 349 0.96 -12.61 10.00
C THR A 349 0.99 -14.01 9.39
N PRO A 350 0.05 -14.89 9.75
CA PRO A 350 -0.13 -16.17 9.07
C PRO A 350 -0.72 -16.00 7.66
N SER A 351 -1.42 -14.89 7.41
CA SER A 351 -2.08 -14.59 6.13
C SER A 351 -1.11 -13.98 5.10
N LYS A 352 -0.07 -14.72 4.70
CA LYS A 352 0.98 -14.23 3.78
C LYS A 352 0.45 -13.82 2.40
N ALA A 353 -0.64 -14.42 1.95
CA ALA A 353 -1.26 -14.10 0.66
C ALA A 353 -1.65 -12.62 0.51
N LEU A 354 -1.96 -11.93 1.62
CA LEU A 354 -2.34 -10.51 1.61
C LEU A 354 -1.23 -9.59 1.08
N PHE A 355 0.03 -10.02 1.12
CA PHE A 355 1.14 -9.21 0.60
C PHE A 355 1.16 -9.13 -0.93
N GLY A 356 0.49 -10.06 -1.64
CA GLY A 356 0.38 -10.07 -3.09
C GLY A 356 -0.73 -9.20 -3.68
N GLU A 357 -1.55 -8.55 -2.84
CA GLU A 357 -2.68 -7.75 -3.29
C GLU A 357 -2.29 -6.31 -3.66
N ASN A 358 -3.02 -5.71 -4.61
CA ASN A 358 -2.88 -4.28 -4.96
C ASN A 358 -3.22 -3.37 -3.78
N ALA A 359 -4.32 -3.66 -3.07
CA ALA A 359 -4.87 -2.81 -2.02
C ALA A 359 -4.66 -3.44 -0.63
N ARG A 360 -3.52 -3.18 0.01
CA ARG A 360 -3.12 -3.85 1.26
C ARG A 360 -3.61 -3.12 2.53
N PHE A 361 -4.90 -2.80 2.59
CA PHE A 361 -5.53 -2.02 3.66
C PHE A 361 -6.52 -2.87 4.49
N HIS A 362 -6.03 -3.95 5.10
CA HIS A 362 -6.87 -4.95 5.78
C HIS A 362 -6.73 -4.99 7.30
N SER A 363 -5.81 -4.21 7.88
CA SER A 363 -5.53 -4.24 9.32
C SER A 363 -6.53 -3.40 10.12
N SER A 364 -6.40 -3.46 11.45
CA SER A 364 -7.14 -2.61 12.39
C SER A 364 -6.28 -1.50 13.01
N GLY A 365 -5.29 -1.02 12.25
CA GLY A 365 -4.40 0.09 12.65
C GLY A 365 -2.93 -0.32 12.75
N CYS A 366 -2.64 -1.52 13.27
CA CYS A 366 -1.28 -2.09 13.29
C CYS A 366 -0.76 -2.42 11.88
N VAL A 367 0.53 -2.70 11.73
CA VAL A 367 1.15 -2.93 10.42
C VAL A 367 1.72 -4.35 10.36
N ARG A 368 1.30 -5.13 9.36
CA ARG A 368 1.88 -6.45 9.10
C ARG A 368 3.09 -6.31 8.19
N VAL A 369 4.14 -7.08 8.43
CA VAL A 369 5.43 -6.98 7.72
C VAL A 369 5.73 -8.28 6.98
N ASP A 370 5.98 -8.18 5.68
CA ASP A 370 6.57 -9.28 4.91
C ASP A 370 8.08 -9.35 5.13
N GLY A 371 8.65 -10.55 5.26
CA GLY A 371 10.07 -10.69 5.60
C GLY A 371 10.45 -10.08 6.95
N VAL A 372 9.60 -10.26 7.97
CA VAL A 372 9.81 -9.69 9.32
C VAL A 372 11.14 -10.13 9.95
N ASN A 373 11.63 -11.34 9.62
CA ASN A 373 12.87 -11.87 10.19
C ASN A 373 14.08 -11.03 9.77
N GLN A 374 14.13 -10.61 8.51
CA GLN A 374 15.18 -9.76 7.97
C GLN A 374 15.16 -8.38 8.62
N LEU A 375 13.96 -7.82 8.83
CA LEU A 375 13.79 -6.55 9.54
C LEU A 375 14.22 -6.65 11.00
N VAL A 376 13.87 -7.74 11.69
CA VAL A 376 14.28 -7.99 13.08
C VAL A 376 15.80 -8.12 13.20
N ASN A 377 16.44 -8.88 12.30
CA ASN A 377 17.90 -8.97 12.24
C ASN A 377 18.53 -7.58 12.05
N TRP A 378 17.99 -6.77 11.12
CA TRP A 378 18.45 -5.41 10.92
C TRP A 378 18.30 -4.53 12.16
N LEU A 379 17.18 -4.63 12.89
CA LEU A 379 16.92 -3.88 14.11
C LEU A 379 17.82 -4.28 15.27
N LEU A 380 18.13 -5.58 15.40
CA LEU A 380 18.92 -6.16 16.48
C LEU A 380 20.43 -6.15 16.21
N ARG A 381 20.91 -5.55 15.11
CA ARG A 381 22.35 -5.52 14.76
C ARG A 381 23.26 -4.96 15.86
N ASP A 382 22.74 -4.09 16.72
CA ASP A 382 23.50 -3.50 17.83
C ASP A 382 23.38 -4.32 19.14
N ASN A 383 22.56 -5.37 19.16
CA ASN A 383 22.28 -6.19 20.35
C ASN A 383 23.34 -7.28 20.61
N GLY A 384 24.59 -7.07 20.17
CA GLY A 384 25.68 -8.02 20.37
C GLY A 384 25.64 -9.19 19.39
N THR A 385 25.34 -10.40 19.87
CA THR A 385 25.45 -11.66 19.07
C THR A 385 24.20 -11.99 18.26
N TRP A 386 23.35 -11.01 17.96
CA TRP A 386 22.19 -11.23 17.09
C TRP A 386 22.62 -11.17 15.64
N ASP A 387 22.40 -12.27 14.92
CA ASP A 387 22.52 -12.39 13.48
C ASP A 387 21.25 -13.04 12.91
N GLN A 388 21.19 -13.17 11.58
CA GLN A 388 20.03 -13.76 10.89
C GLN A 388 19.75 -15.19 11.38
N ASN A 389 20.79 -16.01 11.54
CA ASN A 389 20.64 -17.41 11.95
C ASN A 389 20.01 -17.52 13.35
N LYS A 390 20.46 -16.69 14.29
CA LYS A 390 19.92 -16.66 15.65
C LYS A 390 18.49 -16.15 15.70
N VAL A 391 18.14 -15.17 14.86
CA VAL A 391 16.76 -14.70 14.70
C VAL A 391 15.87 -15.85 14.23
N ASP A 392 16.27 -16.54 13.15
CA ASP A 392 15.49 -17.63 12.57
C ASP A 392 15.36 -18.83 13.52
N GLN A 393 16.44 -19.18 14.23
CA GLN A 393 16.42 -20.24 15.25
C GLN A 393 15.50 -19.89 16.43
N THR A 394 15.52 -18.64 16.90
CA THR A 394 14.63 -18.19 17.97
C THR A 394 13.16 -18.31 17.53
N PHE A 395 12.81 -17.91 16.31
CA PHE A 395 11.45 -18.10 15.79
C PHE A 395 11.09 -19.58 15.66
N ALA A 396 11.97 -20.41 15.09
CA ALA A 396 11.75 -21.84 14.92
C ALA A 396 11.59 -22.59 16.25
N SER A 397 12.17 -22.08 17.34
CA SER A 397 12.05 -22.69 18.68
C SER A 397 10.64 -22.65 19.26
N LEU A 398 9.76 -21.77 18.74
CA LEU A 398 8.44 -21.43 19.29
C LEU A 398 8.47 -20.91 20.75
N GLN A 399 9.65 -20.73 21.34
CA GLN A 399 9.78 -20.18 22.68
C GLN A 399 9.51 -18.68 22.65
N ARG A 400 8.68 -18.23 23.58
CA ARG A 400 8.44 -16.80 23.79
C ARG A 400 9.72 -16.17 24.34
N LEU A 401 10.18 -15.10 23.69
CA LEU A 401 11.33 -14.32 24.14
C LEU A 401 11.11 -12.83 23.83
N ASP A 402 11.32 -11.99 24.84
CA ASP A 402 11.21 -10.54 24.71
C ASP A 402 12.62 -9.92 24.75
N VAL A 403 12.99 -9.16 23.72
CA VAL A 403 14.33 -8.60 23.52
C VAL A 403 14.24 -7.08 23.39
N GLU A 404 14.84 -6.34 24.31
CA GLU A 404 14.97 -4.89 24.23
C GLU A 404 15.91 -4.46 23.11
N CYS A 405 15.49 -3.57 22.21
CA CYS A 405 16.36 -3.04 21.14
C CYS A 405 17.34 -2.02 21.72
N GLN A 406 18.66 -2.25 21.59
CA GLN A 406 19.67 -1.31 22.12
C GLN A 406 19.77 -0.04 21.26
N GLY A 407 19.71 -0.17 19.94
CA GLY A 407 19.80 0.98 19.03
C GLY A 407 18.60 1.94 19.08
N LYS A 408 17.47 1.53 19.68
CA LYS A 408 16.21 2.29 19.79
C LYS A 408 15.88 3.08 18.51
N VAL A 409 15.95 2.38 17.36
CA VAL A 409 15.87 2.98 16.03
C VAL A 409 14.57 3.78 15.86
N PRO A 410 14.63 5.05 15.41
CA PRO A 410 13.44 5.83 15.12
C PRO A 410 12.54 5.16 14.07
N ILE A 411 11.23 5.26 14.28
CA ILE A 411 10.22 4.81 13.33
C ILE A 411 9.26 5.94 13.01
N HIS A 412 8.96 6.12 11.73
CA HIS A 412 8.01 7.10 11.23
C HIS A 412 6.90 6.38 10.46
N THR A 413 5.66 6.44 10.93
CA THR A 413 4.51 6.07 10.10
C THR A 413 4.04 7.32 9.36
N THR A 414 4.02 7.27 8.03
CA THR A 414 3.90 8.45 7.17
C THR A 414 2.82 8.27 6.10
N TYR A 415 2.44 9.37 5.48
CA TYR A 415 1.44 9.41 4.42
C TYR A 415 1.98 10.18 3.23
N ILE A 416 2.84 9.51 2.45
CA ILE A 416 3.46 10.07 1.25
C ILE A 416 2.84 9.39 0.03
N THR A 417 2.02 10.13 -0.71
CA THR A 417 1.27 9.64 -1.87
C THR A 417 1.95 9.98 -3.20
N ALA A 418 3.01 10.79 -3.20
CA ALA A 418 3.84 11.06 -4.37
C ALA A 418 5.30 11.31 -3.96
N TRP A 419 6.24 10.77 -4.72
CA TRP A 419 7.68 10.98 -4.56
C TRP A 419 8.40 10.80 -5.89
N ALA A 420 9.61 11.34 -6.00
CA ALA A 420 10.45 11.21 -7.18
C ALA A 420 11.85 10.69 -6.80
N ASN A 421 12.44 9.90 -7.69
CA ASN A 421 13.83 9.44 -7.58
C ASN A 421 14.77 10.33 -8.40
N ARG A 422 16.09 10.17 -8.23
CA ARG A 422 17.11 10.97 -8.94
C ARG A 422 17.11 10.72 -10.45
N GLN A 423 16.56 9.60 -10.91
CA GLN A 423 16.38 9.32 -12.34
C GLN A 423 15.19 10.10 -12.95
N GLY A 424 14.43 10.83 -12.13
CA GLY A 424 13.27 11.62 -12.57
C GLY A 424 11.97 10.82 -12.66
N THR A 425 11.95 9.54 -12.24
CA THR A 425 10.71 8.77 -12.18
C THR A 425 9.86 9.25 -11.01
N VAL A 426 8.64 9.67 -11.32
CA VAL A 426 7.65 10.10 -10.34
C VAL A 426 6.68 8.96 -10.04
N SER A 427 6.66 8.53 -8.78
CA SER A 427 5.75 7.52 -8.27
C SER A 427 4.55 8.17 -7.60
N PHE A 428 3.38 7.54 -7.75
CA PHE A 428 2.13 7.98 -7.14
C PHE A 428 1.43 6.81 -6.45
N ARG A 429 0.66 7.11 -5.40
CA ARG A 429 -0.23 6.17 -4.72
C ARG A 429 -1.61 6.79 -4.54
N ASP A 430 -2.60 5.93 -4.34
CA ASP A 430 -3.96 6.37 -4.07
C ASP A 430 -4.06 7.09 -2.73
N ASP A 431 -4.90 8.13 -2.70
CA ASP A 431 -5.29 8.81 -1.46
C ASP A 431 -6.35 7.99 -0.71
N VAL A 432 -5.88 6.96 -0.03
CA VAL A 432 -6.71 5.94 0.64
C VAL A 432 -7.46 6.45 1.87
N TYR A 433 -6.87 7.37 2.63
CA TYR A 433 -7.48 8.00 3.82
C TYR A 433 -8.01 9.41 3.56
N LYS A 434 -8.01 9.88 2.31
CA LYS A 434 -8.55 11.18 1.89
C LYS A 434 -7.81 12.39 2.46
N PHE A 435 -6.54 12.24 2.79
CA PHE A 435 -5.72 13.33 3.32
C PHE A 435 -5.21 14.27 2.24
N ASP A 436 -5.04 13.80 0.99
CA ASP A 436 -4.73 14.70 -0.13
C ASP A 436 -5.95 15.56 -0.48
N GLU A 437 -7.14 14.94 -0.54
CA GLU A 437 -8.42 15.64 -0.76
C GLU A 437 -8.69 16.72 0.30
N GLN A 438 -8.31 16.46 1.55
CA GLN A 438 -8.40 17.43 2.66
C GLN A 438 -7.29 18.50 2.65
N GLY A 439 -6.29 18.39 1.76
CA GLY A 439 -5.11 19.27 1.75
C GLY A 439 -4.22 19.12 2.99
N LYS A 440 -4.29 17.98 3.70
CA LYS A 440 -3.60 17.78 4.98
C LYS A 440 -2.11 17.52 4.74
N VAL A 441 -1.28 18.45 5.23
CA VAL A 441 0.20 18.40 5.12
C VAL A 441 0.91 18.33 6.47
N THR A 442 0.16 18.52 7.56
CA THR A 442 0.61 18.36 8.93
C THR A 442 -0.22 17.30 9.62
N PHE A 443 0.42 16.51 10.47
CA PHE A 443 -0.20 15.45 11.25
C PHE A 443 0.21 15.66 12.71
N GLU A 444 -0.76 15.63 13.61
CA GLU A 444 -0.47 15.60 15.05
C GLU A 444 0.23 14.26 15.31
N ALA A 445 1.52 14.32 15.64
CA ALA A 445 2.40 13.16 15.83
C ALA A 445 2.64 12.90 17.32
#